data_AF-A0A562T252-F1
#
_entry.id   AF-A0A562T252-F1
#
_cell.length_a   1.000
_cell.length_b   1.000
_cell.length_c   1.000
_cell.angle_alpha   90.00
_cell.angle_beta   90.00
_cell.angle_gamma   90.00
#
_symmetry.space_group_name_H-M   'P 1'
#
loop_
_entity.id
_entity.type
_entity.pdbx_description
1 polymer ?
#
loop_
_entity_poly.entity_id
_entity_poly.type
_entity_poly.pdbx_seq_one_letter_code
_entity_poly.pdbx_strand_id
1 'polypeptide(L)'
;MKKSYKIRKMSFICQDGRVIEPNIHMTNAYQFREIAEAVCRERQPTGRYMWEVGRPIPKLTVEDFYLVHASLFKEILQPFCVEVMPPKR
;
A
#
# COMPACT_ATOMS: atom_id res chain seq x y z
N MET A 1 -27.45 18.98 -8.83
CA MET A 1 -26.16 18.90 -9.55
C MET A 1 -25.30 17.81 -8.92
N LYS A 2 -24.70 16.92 -9.71
CA LYS A 2 -23.81 15.87 -9.19
C LYS A 2 -22.50 16.53 -8.78
N LYS A 3 -22.14 16.49 -7.49
CA LYS A 3 -20.83 17.00 -7.02
C LYS A 3 -19.72 16.19 -7.71
N SER A 4 -18.68 16.87 -8.18
CA SER A 4 -17.51 16.23 -8.80
C SER A 4 -16.38 16.16 -7.77
N TYR A 5 -15.97 14.95 -7.41
CA TYR A 5 -14.87 14.72 -6.48
C TYR A 5 -13.57 14.46 -7.24
N LYS A 6 -12.47 15.04 -6.76
CA LYS A 6 -11.13 14.74 -7.27
C LYS A 6 -10.54 13.60 -6.45
N ILE A 7 -10.68 12.39 -6.96
CA ILE A 7 -10.07 11.18 -6.38
C ILE A 7 -8.78 10.91 -7.14
N ARG A 8 -7.68 10.70 -6.42
CA ARG A 8 -6.38 10.42 -7.03
C ARG A 8 -6.08 8.93 -6.92
N LYS A 9 -5.77 8.29 -8.04
CA LYS A 9 -5.22 6.95 -8.07
C LYS A 9 -3.72 7.03 -7.78
N MET A 10 -3.25 6.23 -6.84
CA MET A 10 -1.83 6.11 -6.47
C MET A 10 -1.47 4.62 -6.36
N SER A 11 -0.27 4.26 -6.76
CA SER A 11 0.26 2.91 -6.64
C SER A 11 1.19 2.82 -5.44
N PHE A 12 1.14 1.70 -4.72
CA PHE A 12 1.99 1.41 -3.57
C PHE A 12 2.64 0.04 -3.76
N ILE A 13 3.88 -0.08 -3.28
CA ILE A 13 4.55 -1.38 -3.17
C ILE A 13 4.10 -2.00 -1.86
N CYS A 14 3.45 -3.14 -1.93
CA CYS A 14 2.95 -3.90 -0.79
C CYS A 14 3.86 -5.10 -0.56
N GLN A 15 4.05 -5.48 0.71
CA GLN A 15 4.74 -6.69 1.10
C GLN A 15 3.73 -7.67 1.66
N ASP A 16 3.60 -8.84 1.05
CA ASP A 16 2.67 -9.90 1.46
C ASP A 16 1.22 -9.39 1.61
N GLY A 17 0.78 -8.54 0.67
CA GLY A 17 -0.56 -7.93 0.65
C GLY A 17 -0.77 -6.81 1.67
N ARG A 18 0.30 -6.30 2.29
CA ARG A 18 0.25 -5.19 3.24
C ARG A 18 0.96 -3.98 2.68
N VAL A 19 0.24 -2.86 2.61
CA VAL A 19 0.77 -1.55 2.18
C VAL A 19 1.71 -0.95 3.21
N ILE A 20 1.45 -1.20 4.51
CA ILE A 20 2.05 -0.49 5.63
C ILE A 20 2.43 -1.49 6.73
N GLU A 21 3.70 -1.50 7.16
CA GLU A 21 4.13 -2.11 8.42
C GLU A 21 3.82 -1.18 9.60
N PRO A 22 3.58 -1.70 10.82
CA PRO A 22 3.19 -0.89 11.98
C PRO A 22 4.13 0.27 12.34
N ASN A 23 5.38 0.23 11.87
CA ASN A 23 6.36 1.27 12.04
C ASN A 23 7.05 1.53 10.69
N ILE A 24 6.65 2.58 9.98
CA ILE A 24 7.32 2.99 8.74
C ILE A 24 7.84 4.41 8.89
N HIS A 25 9.15 4.57 8.73
CA HIS A 25 9.79 5.87 8.54
C HIS A 25 9.65 6.40 7.10
N MET A 26 9.40 5.54 6.09
CA MET A 26 9.27 5.93 4.67
C MET A 26 8.34 5.01 3.86
N THR A 27 7.10 5.44 3.55
CA THR A 27 6.25 4.81 2.51
C THR A 27 6.24 5.71 1.28
N ASN A 28 6.52 5.14 0.11
CA ASN A 28 6.46 5.86 -1.16
C ASN A 28 5.09 5.65 -1.83
N ALA A 29 4.45 6.74 -2.24
CA ALA A 29 3.26 6.71 -3.09
C ALA A 29 3.66 7.12 -4.50
N TYR A 30 3.30 6.30 -5.50
CA TYR A 30 3.65 6.52 -6.89
C TYR A 30 2.42 6.96 -7.69
N GLN A 31 2.55 8.03 -8.47
CA GLN A 31 1.47 8.47 -9.36
C GLN A 31 1.31 7.54 -10.56
N PHE A 32 2.40 6.94 -11.03
CA PHE A 32 2.43 6.07 -12.21
C PHE A 32 2.78 4.65 -11.78
N ARG A 33 1.96 3.69 -12.22
CA ARG A 33 2.10 2.29 -11.83
C ARG A 33 3.37 1.68 -12.38
N GLU A 34 3.75 2.06 -13.60
CA GLU A 34 4.93 1.57 -14.30
C GLU A 34 6.22 1.91 -13.53
N ILE A 35 6.25 3.09 -12.91
CA ILE A 35 7.35 3.50 -12.03
C ILE A 35 7.37 2.65 -10.76
N ALA A 36 6.21 2.42 -10.14
CA ALA A 36 6.12 1.54 -8.98
C ALA A 36 6.55 0.10 -9.32
N GLU A 37 6.22 -0.41 -10.49
CA GLU A 37 6.60 -1.75 -10.97
C GLU A 37 8.10 -1.86 -11.27
N ALA A 38 8.72 -0.81 -11.84
CA ALA A 38 10.17 -0.75 -12.00
C ALA A 38 10.87 -0.84 -10.64
N VAL A 39 10.47 0.01 -9.69
CA VAL A 39 11.04 0.03 -8.34
C VAL A 39 10.74 -1.27 -7.57
N CYS A 40 9.55 -1.85 -7.74
CA CYS A 40 9.17 -3.11 -7.11
C CYS A 40 10.07 -4.26 -7.59
N ARG A 41 10.38 -4.32 -8.89
CA ARG A 41 11.31 -5.32 -9.45
C ARG A 41 12.72 -5.15 -8.91
N GLU A 42 13.20 -3.91 -8.79
CA GLU A 42 14.51 -3.61 -8.22
C GLU A 42 14.61 -3.97 -6.73
N ARG A 43 13.51 -3.77 -5.98
CA ARG A 43 13.45 -4.08 -4.54
C ARG A 43 13.14 -5.53 -4.23
N GLN A 44 12.69 -6.33 -5.21
CA GLN A 44 12.32 -7.72 -5.00
C GLN A 44 13.56 -8.50 -4.52
N PRO A 45 13.50 -9.18 -3.36
CA PRO A 45 14.63 -9.98 -2.91
C PRO A 45 14.94 -11.10 -3.92
N THR A 46 16.16 -11.09 -4.46
CA THR A 46 16.64 -12.07 -5.44
C THR A 46 17.41 -13.24 -4.80
N GLY A 47 17.71 -13.15 -3.50
CA GLY A 47 18.45 -14.15 -2.76
C GLY A 47 18.08 -14.13 -1.28
N ARG A 48 18.52 -15.15 -0.55
CA ARG A 48 18.39 -15.23 0.91
C ARG A 48 19.73 -14.94 1.55
N TYR A 49 19.74 -14.14 2.61
CA TYR A 49 20.91 -14.10 3.48
C TYR A 49 21.03 -15.42 4.25
N MET A 50 22.25 -15.77 4.67
CA MET A 50 22.49 -17.03 5.40
C MET A 50 21.72 -17.13 6.72
N TRP A 51 21.32 -16.00 7.31
CA TRP A 51 20.50 -15.95 8.53
C TRP A 51 18.98 -16.02 8.26
N GLU A 52 18.54 -16.10 7.01
CA GLU A 52 17.13 -16.20 6.59
C GLU A 52 16.73 -17.62 6.15
N VAL A 53 17.57 -18.60 6.42
CA VAL A 53 17.31 -20.01 6.08
C VAL A 53 16.02 -20.48 6.75
N GLY A 54 15.13 -21.08 5.95
CA GLY A 54 13.82 -21.58 6.40
C GLY A 54 12.67 -20.56 6.42
N ARG A 55 12.92 -19.25 6.22
CA ARG A 55 11.85 -18.24 6.14
C ARG A 55 11.30 -18.11 4.71
N PRO A 56 10.00 -17.81 4.54
CA PRO A 56 9.47 -17.44 3.22
C PRO A 56 10.11 -16.14 2.75
N ILE A 57 10.37 -16.04 1.44
CA ILE A 57 10.87 -14.80 0.82
C ILE A 57 9.68 -13.84 0.71
N PRO A 58 9.77 -12.61 1.24
CA PRO A 58 8.66 -11.67 1.16
C PRO A 58 8.35 -11.34 -0.29
N LYS A 59 7.06 -11.37 -0.63
CA LYS A 59 6.60 -11.07 -1.98
C LYS A 59 6.21 -9.60 -2.05
N LEU A 60 6.87 -8.85 -2.94
CA LEU A 60 6.46 -7.49 -3.23
C LEU A 60 5.46 -7.49 -4.38
N THR A 61 4.39 -6.72 -4.22
CA THR A 61 3.35 -6.51 -5.22
C THR A 61 3.11 -5.02 -5.41
N VAL A 62 2.69 -4.61 -6.60
CA VAL A 62 2.21 -3.24 -6.83
C VAL A 62 0.70 -3.24 -6.82
N GLU A 63 0.13 -2.49 -5.89
CA GLU A 63 -1.30 -2.38 -5.69
C GLU A 63 -1.74 -0.91 -5.81
N ASP A 64 -2.91 -0.71 -6.43
CA ASP A 64 -3.43 0.61 -6.71
C ASP A 64 -4.50 1.00 -5.70
N PHE A 65 -4.40 2.21 -5.17
CA PHE A 65 -5.31 2.76 -4.18
C PHE A 65 -5.89 4.08 -4.68
N TYR A 66 -7.16 4.30 -4.35
CA TYR A 66 -7.81 5.57 -4.56
C TYR A 66 -7.72 6.40 -3.27
N LEU A 67 -6.86 7.41 -3.30
CA LEU A 67 -6.74 8.35 -2.20
C LEU A 67 -7.84 9.39 -2.28
N VAL A 68 -8.51 9.58 -1.15
CA VAL A 68 -9.62 10.51 -0.98
C VAL A 68 -9.29 11.45 0.17
N HIS A 69 -9.63 12.73 0.03
CA HIS A 69 -9.46 13.68 1.11
C HIS A 69 -10.35 13.33 2.31
N ALA A 70 -9.83 13.46 3.53
CA ALA A 70 -10.54 13.06 4.75
C ALA A 70 -11.93 13.73 4.91
N SER A 71 -12.10 14.95 4.41
CA SER A 71 -13.40 15.65 4.41
C SER A 71 -14.51 14.92 3.65
N LEU A 72 -14.15 14.01 2.74
CA LEU A 72 -15.09 13.23 1.94
C LEU A 72 -15.38 11.85 2.55
N PHE A 73 -14.77 11.53 3.70
CA PHE A 73 -14.91 10.22 4.36
C PHE A 73 -16.38 9.87 4.62
N LYS A 74 -17.10 10.76 5.32
CA LYS A 74 -18.52 10.57 5.67
C LYS A 74 -19.43 10.49 4.45
N GLU A 75 -19.08 11.18 3.38
CA GLU A 75 -19.95 11.32 2.20
C GLU A 75 -19.78 10.15 1.20
N ILE A 76 -18.59 9.53 1.14
CA ILE A 76 -18.25 8.58 0.07
C ILE A 76 -17.72 7.24 0.60
N LEU A 77 -16.91 7.26 1.66
CA LEU A 77 -16.11 6.09 2.06
C LEU A 77 -16.67 5.34 3.26
N GLN A 78 -17.42 6.01 4.14
CA GLN A 78 -17.91 5.42 5.39
C GLN A 78 -18.60 4.05 5.23
N PRO A 79 -19.45 3.81 4.21
CA PRO A 79 -20.10 2.50 4.04
C PRO A 79 -19.16 1.34 3.69
N PHE A 80 -17.95 1.65 3.20
CA PHE A 80 -16.99 0.68 2.69
C PHE A 80 -15.79 0.49 3.63
N CYS A 81 -15.70 1.27 4.71
CA CYS A 81 -14.59 1.21 5.63
C CYS A 81 -14.87 0.23 6.76
N VAL A 82 -13.89 -0.63 7.03
CA VAL A 82 -13.83 -1.49 8.22
C VAL A 82 -12.82 -0.85 9.17
N GLU A 83 -13.18 -0.64 10.44
CA GLU A 83 -12.22 -0.18 11.44
C GLU A 83 -11.12 -1.24 11.62
N VAL A 84 -9.88 -0.84 11.31
CA VAL A 84 -8.70 -1.66 11.59
C VAL A 84 -8.29 -1.36 13.02
N MET A 85 -8.57 -2.28 13.93
CA MET A 85 -8.08 -2.15 15.30
C MET A 85 -6.56 -2.35 15.34
N PRO A 86 -5.82 -1.57 16.16
CA PRO A 86 -4.42 -1.86 16.40
C PRO A 86 -4.27 -3.26 17.01
N PRO A 87 -3.17 -3.98 16.72
CA PRO A 87 -2.91 -5.26 17.36
C PRO A 87 -2.92 -5.09 18.88
N LYS A 88 -3.67 -5.97 19.57
CA LYS A 88 -3.67 -6.01 21.03
C LYS A 88 -2.25 -6.37 21.49
N ARG A 89 -1.70 -5.55 22.40
CA ARG A 89 -0.40 -5.78 23.03
C ARG A 89 -0.42 -7.04 23.88
#